data_AF-A0A428IWX2-F1
#
_entry.id   AF-A0A428IWX2-F1
#
_cell.length_a   1.000
_cell.length_b   1.000
_cell.length_c   1.000
_cell.angle_alpha   90.00
_cell.angle_beta   90.00
_cell.angle_gamma   90.00
#
_symmetry.space_group_name_H-M   'P 1'
#
loop_
_entity.id
_entity.type
_entity.pdbx_description
1 polymer ?
#
loop_
_entity_poly.entity_id
_entity_poly.type
_entity_poly.pdbx_seq_one_letter_code
_entity_poly.pdbx_strand_id
1 'polypeptide(L)'
;MKIKIKLSELLYFSAFFIWLLFNFIAQTNLVYKYPEIYRFRIVAMVVSIVILLFKLLLERHSSKFLIFFFSAFCLAIIIGISTHKLFDALTIISTILFIISINNVNFRKVLILWTVSIVFLMISIYGLLKFGIIENTLRVQLGGRFRFSQGYQYVTLGANYLFHLTLVYLYLRKSKIRLLEILMLGILNYYFYVNTDTKSAFFLSILALVLVYIFKNKVVSQKILNAIGKITLTAGILIPIILTYFYNANSKLFQILNVALTGRLSLGHKTLSLYGVHMFGQRIDWELQQRATSVFDNYLYVDSSFVNILLHYGVILLVVIWYSFYQLNKKGHFNTVEMLVFIVLILHSMFDPQFFELMYNPLLLLMGISWSKYRYNYQDV
;
A
#
# COMPACT_ATOMS: atom_id res chain seq x y z
N MET A 1 30.53 -18.74 -8.43
CA MET A 1 29.99 -18.43 -7.08
C MET A 1 28.58 -19.05 -6.97
N LYS A 2 28.40 -20.16 -6.24
CA LYS A 2 27.07 -20.81 -6.09
C LYS A 2 26.26 -20.01 -5.06
N ILE A 3 25.22 -19.30 -5.51
CA ILE A 3 24.28 -18.61 -4.60
C ILE A 3 23.46 -19.70 -3.88
N LYS A 4 23.79 -19.97 -2.61
CA LYS A 4 22.98 -20.88 -1.77
C LYS A 4 21.80 -20.09 -1.19
N ILE A 5 20.62 -20.25 -1.78
CA ILE A 5 19.36 -19.75 -1.20
C ILE A 5 18.78 -20.85 -0.32
N LYS A 6 18.40 -20.51 0.93
CA LYS A 6 17.68 -21.44 1.79
C LYS A 6 16.31 -21.73 1.18
N LEU A 7 15.87 -22.99 1.19
CA LEU A 7 14.57 -23.38 0.63
C LEU A 7 13.43 -22.53 1.19
N SER A 8 13.45 -22.21 2.49
CA SER A 8 12.42 -21.38 3.13
C SER A 8 12.40 -19.92 2.64
N GLU A 9 13.56 -19.33 2.32
CA GLU A 9 13.64 -18.02 1.66
C GLU A 9 13.09 -18.08 0.24
N LEU A 10 13.42 -19.13 -0.51
CA LEU A 10 12.91 -19.32 -1.87
C LEU A 10 11.37 -19.44 -1.88
N LEU A 11 10.78 -20.19 -0.95
CA LEU A 11 9.33 -20.31 -0.83
C LEU A 11 8.68 -18.94 -0.58
N TYR A 12 9.25 -18.11 0.30
CA TYR A 12 8.73 -16.76 0.53
C TYR A 12 8.77 -15.91 -0.73
N PHE A 13 9.91 -15.88 -1.43
CA PHE A 13 10.07 -15.08 -2.65
C PHE A 13 9.14 -15.57 -3.77
N SER A 14 8.99 -16.88 -3.94
CA SER A 14 8.08 -17.47 -4.92
C SER A 14 6.62 -17.12 -4.62
N ALA A 15 6.18 -17.29 -3.37
CA ALA A 15 4.83 -16.89 -2.96
C ALA A 15 4.58 -15.40 -3.20
N PHE A 16 5.54 -14.55 -2.78
CA PHE A 16 5.41 -13.11 -2.92
C PHE A 16 5.35 -12.68 -4.40
N PHE A 17 6.19 -13.25 -5.26
CA PHE A 17 6.18 -12.94 -6.69
C PHE A 17 4.90 -13.40 -7.38
N ILE A 18 4.45 -14.64 -7.14
CA ILE A 18 3.19 -15.16 -7.71
C ILE A 18 2.01 -14.29 -7.28
N TRP A 19 1.91 -14.00 -5.97
CA TRP A 19 0.88 -13.13 -5.43
C TRP A 19 0.92 -11.73 -6.07
N LEU A 20 2.10 -11.10 -6.13
CA LEU A 20 2.28 -9.75 -6.66
C LEU A 20 1.91 -9.67 -8.14
N LEU A 21 2.38 -10.64 -8.95
CA LEU A 21 2.16 -10.70 -10.39
C LEU A 21 0.67 -10.67 -10.72
N PHE A 22 -0.10 -11.59 -10.14
CA PHE A 22 -1.53 -11.69 -10.47
C PHE A 22 -2.38 -10.60 -9.83
N ASN A 23 -2.00 -10.08 -8.66
CA ASN A 23 -2.65 -8.90 -8.10
C ASN A 23 -2.42 -7.66 -8.96
N PHE A 24 -1.20 -7.46 -9.45
CA PHE A 24 -0.87 -6.35 -10.34
C PHE A 24 -1.60 -6.47 -11.67
N ILE A 25 -1.54 -7.62 -12.35
CA ILE A 25 -2.18 -7.80 -13.67
C ILE A 25 -3.69 -7.56 -13.59
N ALA A 26 -4.33 -7.95 -12.48
CA ALA A 26 -5.75 -7.71 -12.26
C ALA A 26 -6.13 -6.22 -12.10
N GLN A 27 -5.16 -5.30 -11.93
CA GLN A 27 -5.37 -3.85 -11.90
C GLN A 27 -5.20 -3.20 -13.29
N THR A 28 -4.95 -4.00 -14.33
CA THR A 28 -4.67 -3.54 -15.69
C THR A 28 -5.84 -3.76 -16.63
N ASN A 29 -5.85 -3.07 -17.76
CA ASN A 29 -6.87 -3.23 -18.80
C ASN A 29 -6.85 -4.61 -19.48
N LEU A 30 -5.85 -5.45 -19.20
CA LEU A 30 -5.84 -6.85 -19.65
C LEU A 30 -7.09 -7.61 -19.21
N VAL A 31 -7.67 -7.27 -18.06
CA VAL A 31 -8.89 -7.93 -17.56
C VAL A 31 -10.12 -7.72 -18.44
N TYR A 32 -10.17 -6.65 -19.25
CA TYR A 32 -11.26 -6.44 -20.20
C TYR A 32 -11.17 -7.42 -21.37
N LYS A 33 -9.96 -7.80 -21.77
CA LYS A 33 -9.71 -8.79 -22.83
C LYS A 33 -9.69 -10.23 -22.28
N TYR A 34 -9.23 -10.40 -21.04
CA TYR A 34 -9.06 -11.69 -20.37
C TYR A 34 -9.67 -11.65 -18.95
N PRO A 35 -11.00 -11.71 -18.80
CA PRO A 35 -11.65 -11.64 -17.48
C PRO A 35 -11.23 -12.75 -16.51
N GLU A 36 -10.77 -13.90 -17.03
CA GLU A 36 -10.24 -15.03 -16.25
C GLU A 36 -9.05 -14.66 -15.35
N ILE A 37 -8.38 -13.52 -15.62
CA ILE A 37 -7.35 -12.95 -14.74
C ILE A 37 -7.86 -12.79 -13.30
N TYR A 38 -9.13 -12.44 -13.09
CA TYR A 38 -9.69 -12.34 -11.74
C TYR A 38 -9.71 -13.69 -11.02
N ARG A 39 -10.01 -14.79 -11.72
CA ARG A 39 -9.96 -16.15 -11.16
C ARG A 39 -8.52 -16.57 -10.91
N PHE A 40 -7.60 -16.29 -11.84
CA PHE A 40 -6.18 -16.58 -11.63
C PHE A 40 -5.58 -15.81 -10.46
N ARG A 41 -6.02 -14.57 -10.21
CA ARG A 41 -5.66 -13.83 -8.99
C ARG A 41 -6.08 -14.56 -7.72
N ILE A 42 -7.30 -15.08 -7.66
CA ILE A 42 -7.79 -15.85 -6.51
C ILE A 42 -6.94 -17.12 -6.33
N VAL A 43 -6.69 -17.86 -7.40
CA VAL A 43 -5.84 -19.07 -7.36
C VAL A 43 -4.43 -18.72 -6.88
N ALA A 44 -3.82 -17.65 -7.41
CA ALA A 44 -2.50 -17.19 -7.02
C ALA A 44 -2.42 -16.82 -5.53
N MET A 45 -3.47 -16.18 -4.97
CA MET A 45 -3.56 -15.91 -3.54
C MET A 45 -3.57 -17.19 -2.72
N VAL A 46 -4.42 -18.17 -3.09
CA VAL A 46 -4.52 -19.46 -2.39
C VAL A 46 -3.20 -20.23 -2.46
N VAL A 47 -2.59 -20.33 -3.64
CA VAL A 47 -1.28 -20.98 -3.84
C VAL A 47 -0.21 -20.31 -2.96
N SER A 48 -0.19 -18.98 -2.91
CA SER A 48 0.76 -18.24 -2.08
C SER A 48 0.56 -18.50 -0.58
N ILE A 49 -0.70 -18.55 -0.13
CA ILE A 49 -1.04 -18.93 1.25
C ILE A 49 -0.50 -20.33 1.58
N VAL A 50 -0.74 -21.32 0.71
CA VAL A 50 -0.25 -22.70 0.90
C VAL A 50 1.27 -22.75 0.95
N ILE A 51 1.97 -22.03 0.06
CA ILE A 51 3.44 -21.96 0.06
C ILE A 51 3.97 -21.36 1.38
N LEU A 52 3.33 -20.31 1.91
CA LEU A 52 3.73 -19.69 3.18
C LEU A 52 3.48 -20.60 4.38
N LEU A 53 2.38 -21.37 4.38
CA LEU A 53 2.13 -22.39 5.39
C LEU A 53 3.17 -23.51 5.31
N PHE A 54 3.56 -23.95 4.10
CA PHE A 54 4.62 -24.93 3.94
C PHE A 54 5.98 -24.40 4.41
N LYS A 55 6.29 -23.12 4.15
CA LYS A 55 7.49 -22.45 4.70
C LYS A 55 7.54 -22.55 6.22
N LEU A 56 6.42 -22.33 6.91
CA LEU A 56 6.32 -22.43 8.37
C LEU A 56 6.68 -23.83 8.87
N LEU A 57 6.30 -24.88 8.14
CA LEU A 57 6.60 -26.27 8.53
C LEU A 57 8.08 -26.63 8.38
N LEU A 58 8.79 -25.97 7.46
CA LEU A 58 10.22 -26.23 7.21
C LEU A 58 11.15 -25.50 8.17
N GLU A 59 10.68 -24.44 8.81
CA GLU A 59 11.49 -23.62 9.72
C GLU A 59 11.30 -24.05 11.18
N ARG A 60 12.39 -24.00 11.97
CA ARG A 60 12.27 -24.15 13.42
C ARG A 60 11.78 -22.85 14.02
N HIS A 61 10.74 -22.94 14.83
CA HIS A 61 10.09 -21.79 15.45
C HIS A 61 10.09 -21.90 16.97
N SER A 62 10.27 -20.75 17.63
CA SER A 62 10.06 -20.67 19.09
C SER A 62 8.57 -20.70 19.41
N SER A 63 8.18 -21.23 20.58
CA SER A 63 6.78 -21.25 21.01
C SER A 63 6.14 -19.86 21.05
N LYS A 64 6.92 -18.82 21.41
CA LYS A 64 6.47 -17.42 21.39
C LYS A 64 6.11 -16.95 19.98
N PHE A 65 6.90 -17.33 18.98
CA PHE A 65 6.60 -17.00 17.58
C PHE A 65 5.37 -17.76 17.09
N LEU A 66 5.22 -19.04 17.45
CA LEU A 66 4.05 -19.83 17.05
C LEU A 66 2.75 -19.24 17.63
N ILE A 67 2.74 -18.86 18.91
CA ILE A 67 1.59 -18.19 19.52
C ILE A 67 1.24 -16.92 18.74
N PHE A 68 2.24 -16.06 18.47
CA PHE A 68 2.02 -14.84 17.69
C PHE A 68 1.49 -15.14 16.27
N PHE A 69 2.07 -16.13 15.59
CA PHE A 69 1.65 -16.57 14.26
C PHE A 69 0.18 -17.00 14.27
N PHE A 70 -0.20 -17.91 15.17
CA PHE A 70 -1.57 -18.40 15.27
C PHE A 70 -2.55 -17.30 15.68
N SER A 71 -2.19 -16.41 16.61
CA SER A 71 -3.03 -15.27 16.97
C SER A 71 -3.27 -14.32 15.78
N ALA A 72 -2.23 -13.99 15.02
CA ALA A 72 -2.35 -13.15 13.84
C ALA A 72 -3.16 -13.83 12.73
N PHE A 73 -2.95 -15.13 12.52
CA PHE A 73 -3.67 -15.92 11.53
C PHE A 73 -5.17 -16.06 11.90
N CYS A 74 -5.48 -16.32 13.16
CA CYS A 74 -6.86 -16.33 13.66
C CYS A 74 -7.53 -14.96 13.47
N LEU A 75 -6.84 -13.86 13.80
CA LEU A 75 -7.35 -12.51 13.55
C LEU A 75 -7.66 -12.29 12.06
N ALA A 76 -6.77 -12.73 11.17
CA ALA A 76 -6.95 -12.62 9.73
C ALA A 76 -8.19 -13.39 9.24
N ILE A 77 -8.41 -14.60 9.77
CA ILE A 77 -9.58 -15.42 9.46
C ILE A 77 -10.87 -14.75 9.95
N ILE A 78 -10.88 -14.26 11.20
CA ILE A 78 -12.05 -13.59 11.77
C ILE A 78 -12.44 -12.39 10.91
N ILE A 79 -11.48 -11.50 10.61
CA ILE A 79 -11.73 -10.34 9.74
C ILE A 79 -12.18 -10.80 8.36
N GLY A 80 -11.51 -11.80 7.78
CA GLY A 80 -11.85 -12.31 6.45
C GLY A 80 -13.28 -12.82 6.35
N ILE A 81 -13.76 -13.57 7.36
CA ILE A 81 -15.15 -14.01 7.46
C ILE A 81 -16.10 -12.82 7.58
N SER A 82 -15.77 -11.83 8.44
CA SER A 82 -16.59 -10.64 8.66
C SER A 82 -16.80 -9.78 7.40
N THR A 83 -15.91 -9.82 6.41
CA THR A 83 -16.08 -9.09 5.14
C THR A 83 -17.16 -9.68 4.24
N HIS A 84 -17.54 -10.96 4.42
CA HIS A 84 -18.44 -11.72 3.55
C HIS A 84 -18.07 -11.69 2.05
N LYS A 85 -16.81 -11.40 1.71
CA LYS A 85 -16.30 -11.35 0.33
C LYS A 85 -15.02 -12.16 0.22
N LEU A 86 -15.02 -13.17 -0.66
CA LEU A 86 -13.88 -14.08 -0.84
C LEU A 86 -12.58 -13.33 -1.16
N PHE A 87 -12.63 -12.33 -2.05
CA PHE A 87 -11.46 -11.55 -2.43
C PHE A 87 -10.89 -10.77 -1.23
N ASP A 88 -11.74 -10.12 -0.45
CA ASP A 88 -11.32 -9.34 0.71
C ASP A 88 -10.74 -10.25 1.80
N ALA A 89 -11.37 -11.40 2.04
CA ALA A 89 -10.91 -12.44 2.94
C ALA A 89 -9.51 -12.97 2.56
N LEU A 90 -9.31 -13.31 1.29
CA LEU A 90 -8.00 -13.77 0.82
C LEU A 90 -6.95 -12.66 0.85
N THR A 91 -7.36 -11.41 0.61
CA THR A 91 -6.47 -10.24 0.69
C THR A 91 -5.95 -10.04 2.11
N ILE A 92 -6.82 -10.04 3.12
CA ILE A 92 -6.40 -9.88 4.52
C ILE A 92 -5.56 -11.07 5.01
N ILE A 93 -5.97 -12.30 4.68
CA ILE A 93 -5.24 -13.53 5.06
C ILE A 93 -3.85 -13.56 4.43
N SER A 94 -3.75 -13.36 3.11
CA SER A 94 -2.45 -13.38 2.43
C SER A 94 -1.55 -12.24 2.91
N THR A 95 -2.08 -11.04 3.11
CA THR A 95 -1.32 -9.88 3.62
C THR A 95 -0.73 -10.15 5.01
N ILE A 96 -1.56 -10.64 5.95
CA ILE A 96 -1.09 -10.96 7.31
C ILE A 96 -0.07 -12.10 7.27
N LEU A 97 -0.28 -13.13 6.45
CA LEU A 97 0.69 -14.21 6.30
C LEU A 97 2.04 -13.72 5.75
N PHE A 98 2.06 -12.82 4.76
CA PHE A 98 3.31 -12.23 4.28
C PHE A 98 4.02 -11.40 5.35
N ILE A 99 3.25 -10.64 6.14
CA ILE A 99 3.77 -9.84 7.26
C ILE A 99 4.45 -10.75 8.28
N ILE A 100 3.78 -11.79 8.77
CA ILE A 100 4.35 -12.65 9.84
C ILE A 100 5.45 -13.59 9.31
N SER A 101 5.36 -14.00 8.04
CA SER A 101 6.31 -14.94 7.42
C SER A 101 7.62 -14.30 6.96
N ILE A 102 7.75 -12.96 7.04
CA ILE A 102 9.01 -12.24 6.77
C ILE A 102 10.13 -12.64 7.74
N ASN A 103 9.78 -13.27 8.87
CA ASN A 103 10.77 -13.77 9.80
C ASN A 103 11.73 -14.75 9.10
N ASN A 104 13.03 -14.61 9.37
CA ASN A 104 14.12 -15.32 8.70
C ASN A 104 14.27 -15.05 7.19
N VAL A 105 13.62 -14.02 6.64
CA VAL A 105 13.79 -13.57 5.25
C VAL A 105 14.46 -12.21 5.24
N ASN A 106 15.40 -11.98 4.33
CA ASN A 106 16.04 -10.68 4.18
C ASN A 106 15.09 -9.66 3.52
N PHE A 107 14.63 -8.68 4.29
CA PHE A 107 13.67 -7.66 3.86
C PHE A 107 14.20 -6.78 2.73
N ARG A 108 15.50 -6.46 2.71
CA ARG A 108 16.11 -5.70 1.60
C ARG A 108 15.96 -6.47 0.30
N LYS A 109 16.16 -7.80 0.30
CA LYS A 109 15.94 -8.65 -0.88
C LYS A 109 14.46 -8.66 -1.30
N VAL A 110 13.51 -8.65 -0.36
CA VAL A 110 12.07 -8.56 -0.66
C VAL A 110 11.74 -7.23 -1.34
N LEU A 111 12.27 -6.11 -0.83
CA LEU A 111 12.09 -4.79 -1.44
C LEU A 111 12.71 -4.72 -2.84
N ILE A 112 13.88 -5.33 -3.06
CA ILE A 112 14.50 -5.41 -4.38
C ILE A 112 13.63 -6.24 -5.33
N LEU A 113 13.16 -7.41 -4.90
CA LEU A 113 12.26 -8.26 -5.68
C LEU A 113 10.99 -7.49 -6.08
N TRP A 114 10.35 -6.83 -5.12
CA TRP A 114 9.17 -6.00 -5.38
C TRP A 114 9.48 -4.89 -6.39
N THR A 115 10.57 -4.15 -6.18
CA THR A 115 10.97 -3.01 -7.04
C THR A 115 11.20 -3.47 -8.48
N VAL A 116 12.00 -4.53 -8.68
CA VAL A 116 12.30 -5.06 -10.02
C VAL A 116 11.03 -5.59 -10.68
N SER A 117 10.17 -6.29 -9.93
CA SER A 117 8.91 -6.83 -10.45
C SER A 117 7.98 -5.70 -10.89
N ILE A 118 7.79 -4.66 -10.08
CA ILE A 118 6.93 -3.52 -10.43
C ILE A 118 7.50 -2.76 -11.62
N VAL A 119 8.81 -2.48 -11.68
CA VAL A 119 9.42 -1.83 -12.86
C VAL A 119 9.17 -2.64 -14.13
N PHE A 120 9.44 -3.95 -14.09
CA PHE A 120 9.22 -4.84 -15.23
C PHE A 120 7.75 -4.87 -15.66
N LEU A 121 6.83 -4.99 -14.70
CA LEU A 121 5.40 -5.03 -14.97
C LEU A 121 4.88 -3.71 -15.53
N MET A 122 5.29 -2.56 -14.97
CA MET A 122 4.92 -1.24 -15.49
C MET A 122 5.43 -1.01 -16.91
N ILE A 123 6.69 -1.39 -17.21
CA ILE A 123 7.25 -1.32 -18.58
C ILE A 123 6.47 -2.24 -19.52
N SER A 124 6.11 -3.44 -19.07
CA SER A 124 5.33 -4.39 -19.87
C SER A 124 3.95 -3.81 -20.23
N ILE A 125 3.23 -3.23 -19.26
CA ILE A 125 1.93 -2.58 -19.51
C ILE A 125 2.08 -1.39 -20.46
N TYR A 126 3.11 -0.56 -20.28
CA TYR A 126 3.39 0.54 -21.20
C TYR A 126 3.65 0.04 -22.63
N GLY A 127 4.43 -1.05 -22.79
CA GLY A 127 4.66 -1.69 -24.08
C GLY A 127 3.36 -2.18 -24.71
N LEU A 128 2.56 -2.95 -23.98
CA LEU A 128 1.26 -3.45 -24.45
C LEU A 128 0.33 -2.31 -24.89
N LEU A 129 0.34 -1.19 -24.17
CA LEU A 129 -0.42 0.01 -24.52
C LEU A 129 0.06 0.61 -25.84
N LYS A 130 1.38 0.74 -26.03
CA LYS A 130 1.97 1.34 -27.24
C LYS A 130 1.81 0.47 -28.49
N PHE A 131 1.80 -0.85 -28.33
CA PHE A 131 1.49 -1.79 -29.40
C PHE A 131 -0.02 -1.93 -29.67
N GLY A 132 -0.88 -1.21 -28.95
CA GLY A 132 -2.34 -1.29 -29.14
C GLY A 132 -2.97 -2.61 -28.70
N ILE A 133 -2.27 -3.41 -27.88
CA ILE A 133 -2.77 -4.71 -27.38
C ILE A 133 -3.81 -4.49 -26.27
N ILE A 134 -3.63 -3.42 -25.48
CA ILE A 134 -4.58 -2.96 -24.45
C ILE A 134 -4.98 -1.51 -24.70
N GLU A 135 -6.21 -1.18 -24.33
CA GLU A 135 -6.76 0.17 -24.52
C GLU A 135 -6.23 1.16 -23.48
N ASN A 136 -6.19 2.44 -23.86
CA ASN A 136 -5.98 3.54 -22.93
C ASN A 136 -7.33 4.12 -22.50
N THR A 137 -7.85 3.69 -21.34
CA THR A 137 -9.19 4.10 -20.92
C THR A 137 -9.22 5.61 -20.64
N LEU A 138 -10.07 6.31 -21.39
CA LEU A 138 -10.36 7.73 -21.18
C LEU A 138 -11.46 7.86 -20.13
N ARG A 139 -11.24 8.71 -19.12
CA ARG A 139 -12.27 9.18 -18.19
C ARG A 139 -12.39 10.69 -18.26
N VAL A 140 -13.64 11.17 -18.29
CA VAL A 140 -13.93 12.61 -18.27
C VAL A 140 -14.32 12.99 -16.85
N GLN A 141 -13.55 13.89 -16.25
CA GLN A 141 -13.88 14.45 -14.94
C GLN A 141 -14.83 15.64 -15.08
N LEU A 142 -15.59 15.93 -14.03
CA LEU A 142 -16.33 17.20 -13.88
C LEU A 142 -15.44 18.39 -14.27
N GLY A 143 -15.95 19.25 -15.16
CA GLY A 143 -15.19 20.35 -15.77
C GLY A 143 -14.47 20.00 -17.08
N GLY A 144 -14.77 18.85 -17.70
CA GLY A 144 -14.30 18.52 -19.07
C GLY A 144 -12.85 18.06 -19.16
N ARG A 145 -12.22 17.71 -18.03
CA ARG A 145 -10.82 17.27 -18.03
C ARG A 145 -10.71 15.81 -18.48
N PHE A 146 -9.84 15.56 -19.44
CA PHE A 146 -9.52 14.23 -19.94
C PHE A 146 -8.44 13.57 -19.09
N ARG A 147 -8.69 12.34 -18.63
CA ARG A 147 -7.76 11.53 -17.85
C ARG A 147 -7.58 10.18 -18.51
N PHE A 148 -6.35 9.83 -18.85
CA PHE A 148 -6.00 8.58 -19.50
C PHE A 148 -5.44 7.59 -18.48
N SER A 149 -5.93 6.35 -18.51
CA SER A 149 -5.56 5.36 -17.49
C SER A 149 -4.19 4.71 -17.67
N GLN A 150 -3.53 4.94 -18.80
CA GLN A 150 -2.18 4.43 -19.10
C GLN A 150 -2.11 2.88 -19.06
N GLY A 151 -3.18 2.20 -19.47
CA GLY A 151 -3.27 0.74 -19.49
C GLY A 151 -3.76 0.11 -18.17
N TYR A 152 -4.16 0.94 -17.19
CA TYR A 152 -4.75 0.50 -15.92
C TYR A 152 -6.27 0.61 -15.92
N GLN A 153 -6.94 -0.18 -15.07
CA GLN A 153 -8.42 -0.15 -14.97
C GLN A 153 -8.96 1.20 -14.49
N TYR A 154 -8.15 1.92 -13.72
CA TYR A 154 -8.52 3.22 -13.18
C TYR A 154 -7.37 4.20 -13.29
N VAL A 155 -7.71 5.47 -13.49
CA VAL A 155 -6.75 6.52 -13.88
C VAL A 155 -5.67 6.80 -12.85
N THR A 156 -5.92 6.52 -11.57
CA THR A 156 -4.96 6.78 -10.49
C THR A 156 -4.01 5.62 -10.21
N LEU A 157 -4.26 4.40 -10.71
CA LEU A 157 -3.54 3.20 -10.28
C LEU A 157 -2.05 3.24 -10.68
N GLY A 158 -1.75 3.50 -11.96
CA GLY A 158 -0.38 3.58 -12.45
C GLY A 158 0.44 4.66 -11.75
N ALA A 159 -0.17 5.83 -11.50
CA ALA A 159 0.47 6.91 -10.76
C ALA A 159 0.80 6.50 -9.30
N ASN A 160 -0.10 5.76 -8.64
CA ASN A 160 0.14 5.27 -7.29
C ASN A 160 1.18 4.15 -7.23
N TYR A 161 1.28 3.27 -8.24
CA TYR A 161 2.41 2.34 -8.36
C TYR A 161 3.74 3.07 -8.44
N LEU A 162 3.82 4.12 -9.27
CA LEU A 162 5.05 4.91 -9.40
C LEU A 162 5.39 5.69 -8.12
N PHE A 163 4.38 6.21 -7.41
CA PHE A 163 4.58 6.86 -6.11
C PHE A 163 5.22 5.90 -5.10
N HIS A 164 4.66 4.71 -4.92
CA HIS A 164 5.22 3.72 -4.00
C HIS A 164 6.58 3.21 -4.46
N LEU A 165 6.78 3.04 -5.78
CA LEU A 165 8.07 2.69 -6.35
C LEU A 165 9.13 3.74 -6.00
N THR A 166 8.77 5.03 -6.11
CA THR A 166 9.64 6.14 -5.73
C THR A 166 10.02 6.06 -4.25
N LEU A 167 9.05 5.85 -3.36
CA LEU A 167 9.30 5.72 -1.92
C LEU A 167 10.23 4.54 -1.58
N VAL A 168 9.93 3.36 -2.11
CA VAL A 168 10.73 2.14 -1.86
C VAL A 168 12.13 2.29 -2.45
N TYR A 169 12.27 2.90 -3.62
CA TYR A 169 13.58 3.15 -4.22
C TYR A 169 14.43 4.10 -3.37
N LEU A 170 13.84 5.19 -2.86
CA LEU A 170 14.52 6.10 -1.93
C LEU A 170 14.91 5.38 -0.62
N TYR A 171 14.03 4.54 -0.09
CA TYR A 171 14.27 3.71 1.09
C TYR A 171 15.45 2.74 0.91
N LEU A 172 15.61 2.18 -0.30
CA LEU A 172 16.72 1.28 -0.66
C LEU A 172 18.04 2.02 -0.90
N ARG A 173 17.99 3.17 -1.59
CA ARG A 173 19.17 3.97 -1.99
C ARG A 173 19.74 4.81 -0.85
N LYS A 174 18.90 5.35 0.05
CA LYS A 174 19.32 6.20 1.17
C LYS A 174 20.22 7.37 0.73
N SER A 175 21.33 7.59 1.45
CA SER A 175 22.37 8.57 1.13
C SER A 175 23.01 8.40 -0.25
N LYS A 176 22.93 7.21 -0.85
CA LYS A 176 23.55 6.90 -2.15
C LYS A 176 22.76 7.43 -3.35
N ILE A 177 21.57 8.01 -3.16
CA ILE A 177 20.74 8.56 -4.25
C ILE A 177 21.44 9.75 -4.95
N ARG A 178 21.53 9.71 -6.28
CA ARG A 178 22.14 10.74 -7.13
C ARG A 178 21.09 11.70 -7.67
N LEU A 179 21.52 12.91 -8.03
CA LEU A 179 20.63 13.92 -8.61
C LEU A 179 19.96 13.43 -9.90
N LEU A 180 20.69 12.74 -10.76
CA LEU A 180 20.13 12.16 -12.00
C LEU A 180 18.98 11.18 -11.71
N GLU A 181 19.12 10.31 -10.70
CA GLU A 181 18.07 9.37 -10.30
C GLU A 181 16.82 10.11 -9.82
N ILE A 182 16.99 11.21 -9.09
CA ILE A 182 15.89 12.08 -8.64
C ILE A 182 15.20 12.75 -9.83
N LEU A 183 15.96 13.32 -10.77
CA LEU A 183 15.42 13.97 -11.95
C LEU A 183 14.62 12.96 -12.81
N MET A 184 15.16 11.75 -13.02
CA MET A 184 14.46 10.70 -13.76
C MET A 184 13.15 10.29 -13.08
N LEU A 185 13.15 10.07 -11.77
CA LEU A 185 11.93 9.75 -11.02
C LEU A 185 10.92 10.91 -11.03
N GLY A 186 11.40 12.16 -10.97
CA GLY A 186 10.57 13.35 -11.09
C GLY A 186 9.89 13.45 -12.45
N ILE A 187 10.63 13.22 -13.54
CA ILE A 187 10.10 13.22 -14.91
C ILE A 187 9.06 12.11 -15.10
N LEU A 188 9.31 10.89 -14.59
CA LEU A 188 8.35 9.79 -14.67
C LEU A 188 7.06 10.11 -13.90
N ASN A 189 7.15 10.69 -12.71
CA ASN A 189 5.97 11.10 -11.95
C ASN A 189 5.22 12.24 -12.65
N TYR A 190 5.94 13.17 -13.27
CA TYR A 190 5.34 14.23 -14.09
C TYR A 190 4.62 13.68 -15.32
N TYR A 191 5.18 12.68 -15.99
CA TYR A 191 4.53 11.97 -17.09
C TYR A 191 3.16 11.42 -16.66
N PHE A 192 3.11 10.68 -15.54
CA PHE A 192 1.83 10.18 -15.02
C PHE A 192 0.89 11.31 -14.63
N TYR A 193 1.39 12.39 -14.01
CA TYR A 193 0.57 13.54 -13.64
C TYR A 193 -0.14 14.18 -14.84
N VAL A 194 0.60 14.49 -15.91
CA VAL A 194 0.05 15.12 -17.12
C VAL A 194 -1.04 14.25 -17.76
N ASN A 195 -0.87 12.94 -17.72
CA ASN A 195 -1.80 12.00 -18.35
C ASN A 195 -3.01 11.64 -17.46
N THR A 196 -2.83 11.60 -16.14
CA THR A 196 -3.83 11.03 -15.22
C THR A 196 -4.47 12.04 -14.28
N ASP A 197 -3.97 13.28 -14.18
CA ASP A 197 -4.34 14.29 -13.17
C ASP A 197 -4.37 13.74 -11.72
N THR A 198 -3.48 12.78 -11.41
CA THR A 198 -3.38 12.18 -10.06
C THR A 198 -2.48 13.03 -9.17
N LYS A 199 -3.03 14.16 -8.71
CA LYS A 199 -2.31 15.20 -7.95
C LYS A 199 -1.61 14.68 -6.70
N SER A 200 -2.29 13.88 -5.87
CA SER A 200 -1.73 13.44 -4.58
C SER A 200 -0.45 12.62 -4.76
N ALA A 201 -0.48 11.60 -5.61
CA ALA A 201 0.69 10.80 -5.96
C ALA A 201 1.85 11.66 -6.48
N PHE A 202 1.59 12.57 -7.42
CA PHE A 202 2.62 13.43 -8.00
C PHE A 202 3.28 14.35 -6.96
N PHE A 203 2.48 15.18 -6.27
CA PHE A 203 3.03 16.17 -5.34
C PHE A 203 3.74 15.53 -4.16
N LEU A 204 3.24 14.39 -3.65
CA LEU A 204 3.91 13.67 -2.57
C LEU A 204 5.17 12.94 -3.04
N SER A 205 5.22 12.45 -4.29
CA SER A 205 6.47 11.95 -4.88
C SER A 205 7.53 13.04 -4.99
N ILE A 206 7.16 14.23 -5.50
CA ILE A 206 8.09 15.36 -5.59
C ILE A 206 8.55 15.80 -4.20
N LEU A 207 7.64 15.86 -3.22
CA LEU A 207 7.98 16.16 -1.83
C LEU A 207 8.99 15.16 -1.27
N ALA A 208 8.77 13.84 -1.45
CA ALA A 208 9.71 12.81 -1.02
C ALA A 208 11.08 12.97 -1.68
N LEU A 209 11.12 13.20 -2.99
CA LEU A 209 12.36 13.39 -3.75
C LEU A 209 13.16 14.59 -3.24
N VAL A 210 12.50 15.73 -3.04
CA VAL A 210 13.12 16.97 -2.54
C VAL A 210 13.62 16.79 -1.11
N LEU A 211 12.78 16.29 -0.20
CA LEU A 211 13.14 16.08 1.20
C LEU A 211 14.31 15.11 1.32
N VAL A 212 14.25 13.97 0.63
CA VAL A 212 15.36 13.01 0.67
C VAL A 212 16.62 13.64 0.10
N TYR A 213 16.58 14.35 -1.03
CA TYR A 213 17.79 14.97 -1.59
C TYR A 213 18.47 15.95 -0.64
N ILE A 214 17.70 16.81 0.03
CA ILE A 214 18.21 17.81 0.97
C ILE A 214 18.79 17.14 2.23
N PHE A 215 18.14 16.10 2.74
CA PHE A 215 18.46 15.49 4.03
C PHE A 215 19.25 14.18 3.94
N LYS A 216 19.57 13.66 2.73
CA LYS A 216 20.21 12.35 2.54
C LYS A 216 21.55 12.17 3.27
N ASN A 217 22.27 13.27 3.51
CA ASN A 217 23.56 13.30 4.20
C ASN A 217 23.47 13.83 5.63
N LYS A 218 22.26 14.14 6.11
CA LYS A 218 22.03 14.63 7.48
C LYS A 218 21.75 13.45 8.40
N VAL A 219 22.35 13.47 9.59
CA VAL A 219 22.08 12.50 10.65
C VAL A 219 21.26 13.20 11.72
N VAL A 220 19.97 12.89 11.77
CA VAL A 220 19.06 13.37 12.81
C VAL A 220 19.11 12.39 13.99
N SER A 221 19.10 12.91 15.21
CA SER A 221 19.18 12.06 16.41
C SER A 221 18.00 11.09 16.51
N GLN A 222 18.25 9.88 17.01
CA GLN A 222 17.21 8.86 17.12
C GLN A 222 16.04 9.29 18.02
N LYS A 223 16.32 10.13 19.03
CA LYS A 223 15.30 10.70 19.91
C LYS A 223 14.29 11.56 19.12
N ILE A 224 14.79 12.42 18.23
CA ILE A 224 13.96 13.27 17.37
C ILE A 224 13.20 12.41 16.35
N LEU A 225 13.88 11.48 15.69
CA LEU A 225 13.26 10.57 14.72
C LEU A 225 12.11 9.76 15.35
N ASN A 226 12.32 9.21 16.55
CA ASN A 226 11.31 8.48 17.28
C ASN A 226 10.10 9.36 17.65
N ALA A 227 10.33 10.59 18.12
CA ALA A 227 9.26 11.53 18.42
C ALA A 227 8.44 11.89 17.17
N ILE A 228 9.11 12.28 16.08
CA ILE A 228 8.46 12.63 14.81
C ILE A 228 7.69 11.43 14.26
N GLY A 229 8.27 10.24 14.25
CA GLY A 229 7.62 9.04 13.73
C GLY A 229 6.35 8.67 14.49
N LYS A 230 6.36 8.78 15.82
CA LYS A 230 5.18 8.54 16.66
C LYS A 230 4.09 9.58 16.45
N ILE A 231 4.46 10.86 16.40
CA ILE A 231 3.52 11.97 16.15
C ILE A 231 2.90 11.78 14.76
N THR A 232 3.72 11.56 13.74
CA THR A 232 3.26 11.39 12.35
C THR A 232 2.33 10.21 12.22
N LEU A 233 2.69 9.04 12.77
CA LEU A 233 1.84 7.85 12.73
C LEU A 233 0.48 8.10 13.42
N THR A 234 0.51 8.68 14.62
CA THR A 234 -0.69 8.88 15.42
C THR A 234 -1.59 9.95 14.80
N ALA A 235 -1.02 11.08 14.39
CA ALA A 235 -1.74 12.15 13.70
C ALA A 235 -2.27 11.68 12.34
N GLY A 236 -1.47 10.94 11.57
CA GLY A 236 -1.85 10.41 10.27
C GLY A 236 -3.03 9.45 10.33
N ILE A 237 -3.15 8.66 11.40
CA ILE A 237 -4.33 7.80 11.62
C ILE A 237 -5.51 8.61 12.15
N LEU A 238 -5.32 9.45 13.18
CA LEU A 238 -6.43 10.12 13.87
C LEU A 238 -7.05 11.27 13.07
N ILE A 239 -6.26 12.09 12.38
CA ILE A 239 -6.77 13.26 11.64
C ILE A 239 -7.84 12.87 10.61
N PRO A 240 -7.61 11.93 9.67
CA PRO A 240 -8.63 11.59 8.68
C PRO A 240 -9.88 10.97 9.32
N ILE A 241 -9.72 10.20 10.41
CA ILE A 241 -10.85 9.62 11.16
C ILE A 241 -11.68 10.73 11.81
N ILE A 242 -11.04 11.65 12.53
CA ILE A 242 -11.70 12.78 13.21
C ILE A 242 -12.41 13.69 12.20
N LEU A 243 -11.73 14.06 11.12
CA LEU A 243 -12.31 14.91 10.07
C LEU A 243 -13.52 14.23 9.40
N THR A 244 -13.46 12.91 9.20
CA THR A 244 -14.57 12.14 8.63
C THR A 244 -15.73 12.03 9.62
N TYR A 245 -15.46 11.74 10.89
CA TYR A 245 -16.48 11.59 11.92
C TYR A 245 -17.27 12.88 12.15
N PHE A 246 -16.58 14.02 12.29
CA PHE A 246 -17.20 15.32 12.55
C PHE A 246 -17.62 16.09 11.28
N TYR A 247 -17.49 15.47 10.10
CA TYR A 247 -17.85 16.13 8.85
C TYR A 247 -19.29 16.65 8.89
N ASN A 248 -19.46 17.94 8.60
CA ASN A 248 -20.76 18.58 8.56
C ASN A 248 -20.89 19.42 7.29
N ALA A 249 -21.81 19.01 6.40
CA ALA A 249 -22.05 19.70 5.12
C ALA A 249 -22.53 21.14 5.28
N ASN A 250 -23.07 21.53 6.44
CA ASN A 250 -23.52 22.90 6.72
C ASN A 250 -22.38 23.82 7.19
N SER A 251 -21.20 23.28 7.51
CA SER A 251 -20.05 24.07 7.94
C SER A 251 -19.20 24.51 6.75
N LYS A 252 -18.98 25.83 6.62
CA LYS A 252 -18.12 26.40 5.56
C LYS A 252 -16.70 25.82 5.57
N LEU A 253 -16.14 25.56 6.76
CA LEU A 253 -14.82 24.94 6.89
C LEU A 253 -14.79 23.53 6.27
N PHE A 254 -15.78 22.69 6.58
CA PHE A 254 -15.86 21.33 6.06
C PHE A 254 -16.16 21.29 4.56
N GLN A 255 -16.93 22.25 4.02
CA GLN A 255 -17.12 22.38 2.58
C GLN A 255 -15.80 22.67 1.86
N ILE A 256 -15.00 23.61 2.37
CA ILE A 256 -13.68 23.95 1.79
C ILE A 256 -12.74 22.73 1.84
N LEU A 257 -12.66 22.07 3.00
CA LEU A 257 -11.83 20.87 3.16
C LEU A 257 -12.29 19.74 2.24
N ASN A 258 -13.59 19.53 2.09
CA ASN A 258 -14.12 18.47 1.24
C ASN A 258 -13.86 18.73 -0.24
N VAL A 259 -13.96 19.98 -0.70
CA VAL A 259 -13.57 20.37 -2.07
C VAL A 259 -12.08 20.14 -2.29
N ALA A 260 -11.23 20.55 -1.34
CA ALA A 260 -9.79 20.35 -1.41
C ALA A 260 -9.40 18.86 -1.44
N LEU A 261 -10.14 18.02 -0.71
CA LEU A 261 -9.98 16.57 -0.66
C LEU A 261 -10.84 15.81 -1.68
N THR A 262 -11.41 16.52 -2.66
CA THR A 262 -12.22 15.98 -3.76
C THR A 262 -13.37 15.05 -3.32
N GLY A 263 -14.10 15.43 -2.27
CA GLY A 263 -15.28 14.70 -1.79
C GLY A 263 -14.99 13.57 -0.79
N ARG A 264 -13.72 13.28 -0.49
CA ARG A 264 -13.33 12.13 0.36
C ARG A 264 -13.93 12.19 1.77
N LEU A 265 -14.07 13.38 2.36
CA LEU A 265 -14.67 13.51 3.70
C LEU A 265 -16.16 13.19 3.67
N SER A 266 -16.89 13.71 2.67
CA SER A 266 -18.31 13.41 2.51
C SER A 266 -18.57 11.94 2.24
N LEU A 267 -17.72 11.28 1.43
CA LEU A 267 -17.83 9.85 1.14
C LEU A 267 -17.55 9.01 2.39
N GLY A 268 -16.46 9.31 3.11
CA GLY A 268 -16.15 8.64 4.37
C GLY A 268 -17.25 8.80 5.41
N HIS A 269 -17.82 9.99 5.55
CA HIS A 269 -18.90 10.26 6.51
C HIS A 269 -20.16 9.51 6.12
N LYS A 270 -20.54 9.53 4.83
CA LYS A 270 -21.68 8.76 4.32
C LYS A 270 -21.51 7.27 4.61
N THR A 271 -20.34 6.68 4.33
CA THR A 271 -20.06 5.27 4.65
C THR A 271 -20.14 5.00 6.15
N LEU A 272 -19.55 5.88 6.98
CA LEU A 272 -19.63 5.76 8.43
C LEU A 272 -21.08 5.78 8.93
N SER A 273 -21.95 6.65 8.41
CA SER A 273 -23.36 6.72 8.79
C SER A 273 -24.15 5.48 8.36
N LEU A 274 -23.79 4.87 7.21
CA LEU A 274 -24.48 3.69 6.68
C LEU A 274 -24.07 2.39 7.38
N TYR A 275 -22.79 2.23 7.71
CA TYR A 275 -22.23 0.95 8.17
C TYR A 275 -21.70 0.98 9.62
N GLY A 276 -21.47 2.15 10.21
CA GLY A 276 -20.88 2.26 11.54
C GLY A 276 -19.46 1.69 11.62
N VAL A 277 -19.00 1.42 12.86
CA VAL A 277 -17.65 0.90 13.15
C VAL A 277 -17.76 -0.42 13.91
N HIS A 278 -16.98 -1.42 13.50
CA HIS A 278 -16.97 -2.76 14.10
C HIS A 278 -15.55 -3.17 14.54
N MET A 279 -15.45 -4.06 15.53
CA MET A 279 -14.16 -4.49 16.08
C MET A 279 -13.32 -5.30 15.09
N PHE A 280 -13.97 -6.18 14.33
CA PHE A 280 -13.35 -7.13 13.41
C PHE A 280 -13.67 -6.86 11.93
N GLY A 281 -14.19 -5.67 11.62
CA GLY A 281 -14.61 -5.31 10.27
C GLY A 281 -16.00 -5.84 9.93
N GLN A 282 -16.40 -5.62 8.69
CA GLN A 282 -17.73 -5.93 8.19
C GLN A 282 -17.76 -5.93 6.67
N ARG A 283 -18.86 -6.41 6.07
CA ARG A 283 -19.12 -6.25 4.65
C ARG A 283 -19.47 -4.80 4.32
N ILE A 284 -18.67 -4.17 3.46
CA ILE A 284 -19.04 -2.92 2.80
C ILE A 284 -19.21 -3.18 1.31
N ASP A 285 -20.35 -2.74 0.76
CA ASP A 285 -20.64 -2.82 -0.66
C ASP A 285 -20.23 -1.51 -1.33
N TRP A 286 -19.01 -1.50 -1.87
CA TRP A 286 -18.47 -0.38 -2.61
C TRP A 286 -19.18 -0.20 -3.94
N GLU A 287 -19.63 1.02 -4.20
CA GLU A 287 -20.23 1.41 -5.47
C GLU A 287 -19.19 2.17 -6.29
N LEU A 288 -18.46 1.42 -7.13
CA LEU A 288 -17.42 1.97 -7.99
C LEU A 288 -18.02 2.48 -9.30
N GLN A 289 -17.46 3.57 -9.84
CA GLN A 289 -17.92 4.15 -11.10
C GLN A 289 -17.72 3.16 -12.26
N GLN A 290 -18.83 2.59 -12.75
CA GLN A 290 -18.83 1.47 -13.68
C GLN A 290 -18.59 1.88 -15.14
N ARG A 291 -18.87 3.13 -15.52
CA ARG A 291 -18.69 3.61 -16.91
C ARG A 291 -17.80 4.84 -16.97
N ALA A 292 -17.09 4.98 -18.09
CA ALA A 292 -16.25 6.14 -18.39
C ALA A 292 -17.03 7.48 -18.49
N THR A 293 -18.35 7.39 -18.69
CA THR A 293 -19.25 8.52 -18.97
C THR A 293 -20.31 8.77 -17.89
N SER A 294 -20.43 7.92 -16.86
CA SER A 294 -21.46 8.09 -15.82
C SER A 294 -20.97 9.04 -14.72
N VAL A 295 -21.28 10.32 -14.86
CA VAL A 295 -21.01 11.34 -13.81
C VAL A 295 -22.00 11.21 -12.62
N PHE A 296 -23.06 10.40 -12.77
CA PHE A 296 -24.21 10.35 -11.86
C PHE A 296 -24.42 8.99 -11.17
N ASP A 297 -23.45 8.07 -11.19
CA ASP A 297 -23.59 6.83 -10.40
C ASP A 297 -23.50 7.16 -8.90
N ASN A 298 -24.17 6.35 -8.07
CA ASN A 298 -24.17 6.39 -6.60
C ASN A 298 -22.77 6.06 -6.01
N TYR A 299 -21.71 6.74 -6.45
CA TYR A 299 -20.33 6.44 -6.07
C TYR A 299 -20.15 6.43 -4.55
N LEU A 300 -19.67 5.30 -4.05
CA LEU A 300 -19.40 5.09 -2.64
C LEU A 300 -18.11 4.29 -2.50
N TYR A 301 -17.03 5.00 -2.20
CA TYR A 301 -15.74 4.42 -1.86
C TYR A 301 -14.99 5.34 -0.90
N VAL A 302 -14.35 4.74 0.11
CA VAL A 302 -13.51 5.48 1.05
C VAL A 302 -12.05 5.36 0.61
N ASP A 303 -11.53 6.44 0.02
CA ASP A 303 -10.14 6.51 -0.43
C ASP A 303 -9.14 6.62 0.72
N SER A 304 -9.48 7.18 1.88
CA SER A 304 -8.54 7.24 3.02
C SER A 304 -8.23 5.84 3.52
N SER A 305 -6.97 5.37 3.44
CA SER A 305 -6.63 4.01 3.83
C SER A 305 -6.93 3.75 5.31
N PHE A 306 -6.66 4.71 6.20
CA PHE A 306 -6.92 4.54 7.64
C PHE A 306 -8.41 4.51 7.99
N VAL A 307 -9.24 5.33 7.31
CA VAL A 307 -10.69 5.27 7.47
C VAL A 307 -11.25 3.99 6.85
N ASN A 308 -10.71 3.57 5.70
CA ASN A 308 -11.09 2.31 5.05
C ASN A 308 -10.77 1.11 5.96
N ILE A 309 -9.56 1.05 6.55
CA ILE A 309 -9.20 0.02 7.55
C ILE A 309 -10.18 0.03 8.72
N LEU A 310 -10.48 1.22 9.29
CA LEU A 310 -11.40 1.34 10.41
C LEU A 310 -12.79 0.77 10.11
N LEU A 311 -13.36 1.13 8.95
CA LEU A 311 -14.72 0.79 8.59
C LEU A 311 -14.84 -0.65 8.04
N HIS A 312 -13.90 -1.06 7.19
CA HIS A 312 -13.96 -2.32 6.43
C HIS A 312 -13.30 -3.49 7.17
N TYR A 313 -12.11 -3.27 7.75
CA TYR A 313 -11.31 -4.32 8.41
C TYR A 313 -11.36 -4.27 9.94
N GLY A 314 -11.86 -3.17 10.51
CA GLY A 314 -12.17 -3.03 11.93
C GLY A 314 -11.09 -2.39 12.79
N VAL A 315 -11.52 -2.02 14.00
CA VAL A 315 -10.72 -1.30 14.99
C VAL A 315 -9.48 -2.10 15.41
N ILE A 316 -9.60 -3.41 15.59
CA ILE A 316 -8.51 -4.25 16.09
C ILE A 316 -7.33 -4.24 15.11
N LEU A 317 -7.60 -4.35 13.80
CA LEU A 317 -6.53 -4.29 12.80
C LEU A 317 -5.83 -2.94 12.80
N LEU A 318 -6.59 -1.84 12.88
CA LEU A 318 -6.04 -0.49 12.93
C LEU A 318 -5.11 -0.31 14.15
N VAL A 319 -5.51 -0.81 15.32
CA VAL A 319 -4.70 -0.78 16.53
C VAL A 319 -3.43 -1.63 16.38
N VAL A 320 -3.52 -2.81 15.76
CA VAL A 320 -2.35 -3.67 15.49
C VAL A 320 -1.37 -2.98 14.55
N ILE A 321 -1.85 -2.30 13.51
CA ILE A 321 -1.02 -1.50 12.59
C ILE A 321 -0.32 -0.37 13.38
N TRP A 322 -1.09 0.44 14.12
CA TRP A 322 -0.54 1.53 14.93
C TRP A 322 0.52 1.02 15.90
N TYR A 323 0.22 -0.04 16.65
CA TYR A 323 1.14 -0.59 17.63
C TYR A 323 2.41 -1.16 16.99
N SER A 324 2.31 -1.85 15.86
CA SER A 324 3.47 -2.41 15.14
C SER A 324 4.44 -1.30 14.70
N PHE A 325 3.94 -0.23 14.08
CA PHE A 325 4.77 0.90 13.68
C PHE A 325 5.24 1.74 14.87
N TYR A 326 4.45 1.86 15.94
CA TYR A 326 4.89 2.48 17.19
C TYR A 326 6.12 1.77 17.76
N GLN A 327 6.11 0.43 17.78
CA GLN A 327 7.23 -0.38 18.27
C GLN A 327 8.47 -0.24 17.38
N LEU A 328 8.31 -0.17 16.06
CA LEU A 328 9.43 0.11 15.14
C LEU A 328 10.11 1.45 15.44
N ASN A 329 9.30 2.49 15.60
CA ASN A 329 9.78 3.83 15.95
C ASN A 329 10.49 3.83 17.31
N LYS A 330 9.90 3.16 18.31
CA LYS A 330 10.47 3.05 19.67
C LYS A 330 11.81 2.33 19.67
N LYS A 331 11.97 1.26 18.87
CA LYS A 331 13.23 0.49 18.75
C LYS A 331 14.32 1.23 17.95
N GLY A 332 13.97 2.33 17.28
CA GLY A 332 14.91 3.15 16.53
C GLY A 332 15.38 2.51 15.22
N HIS A 333 14.48 1.81 14.51
CA HIS A 333 14.84 1.12 13.27
C HIS A 333 15.04 2.04 12.06
N PHE A 334 14.53 3.27 12.11
CA PHE A 334 14.59 4.21 11.01
C PHE A 334 15.75 5.19 11.16
N ASN A 335 16.57 5.30 10.12
CA ASN A 335 17.44 6.44 9.90
C ASN A 335 16.67 7.64 9.30
N THR A 336 17.35 8.76 9.10
CA THR A 336 16.76 10.01 8.60
C THR A 336 16.01 9.83 7.27
N VAL A 337 16.59 9.15 6.28
CA VAL A 337 15.93 8.96 4.97
C VAL A 337 14.72 8.03 5.09
N GLU A 338 14.85 6.94 5.83
CA GLU A 338 13.75 5.98 6.04
C GLU A 338 12.57 6.63 6.77
N MET A 339 12.85 7.50 7.74
CA MET A 339 11.83 8.27 8.43
C MET A 339 11.12 9.26 7.50
N LEU A 340 11.85 9.95 6.62
CA LEU A 340 11.24 10.86 5.64
C LEU A 340 10.32 10.11 4.67
N VAL A 341 10.76 8.94 4.19
CA VAL A 341 9.91 8.06 3.37
C VAL A 341 8.67 7.63 4.14
N PHE A 342 8.83 7.22 5.41
CA PHE A 342 7.72 6.84 6.27
C PHE A 342 6.73 8.00 6.49
N ILE A 343 7.20 9.22 6.73
CA ILE A 343 6.34 10.40 6.88
C ILE A 343 5.51 10.63 5.62
N VAL A 344 6.14 10.64 4.44
CA VAL A 344 5.41 10.87 3.18
C VAL A 344 4.43 9.75 2.90
N LEU A 345 4.78 8.49 3.20
CA LEU A 345 3.86 7.36 3.10
C LEU A 345 2.61 7.59 3.96
N ILE A 346 2.78 8.00 5.22
CA ILE A 346 1.64 8.26 6.12
C ILE A 346 0.80 9.43 5.61
N LEU A 347 1.41 10.52 5.14
CA LEU A 347 0.68 11.67 4.58
C LEU A 347 -0.16 11.30 3.34
N HIS A 348 0.37 10.46 2.46
CA HIS A 348 -0.39 9.91 1.32
C HIS A 348 -1.57 9.06 1.80
N SER A 349 -1.30 8.15 2.75
CA SER A 349 -2.26 7.19 3.30
C SER A 349 -3.43 7.82 4.06
N MET A 350 -3.30 9.08 4.48
CA MET A 350 -4.38 9.84 5.10
C MET A 350 -5.58 9.98 4.16
N PHE A 351 -5.36 10.05 2.84
CA PHE A 351 -6.41 10.37 1.87
C PHE A 351 -6.38 9.48 0.62
N ASP A 352 -5.44 8.55 0.48
CA ASP A 352 -5.39 7.58 -0.60
C ASP A 352 -5.30 6.13 -0.07
N PRO A 353 -5.82 5.11 -0.79
CA PRO A 353 -6.19 3.83 -0.18
C PRO A 353 -5.03 2.85 0.01
N GLN A 354 -3.88 3.11 -0.63
CA GLN A 354 -2.85 2.10 -0.90
C GLN A 354 -1.99 1.67 0.31
N PHE A 355 -2.14 2.27 1.50
CA PHE A 355 -1.30 1.90 2.67
C PHE A 355 -1.36 0.41 2.99
N PHE A 356 -2.57 -0.15 3.05
CA PHE A 356 -2.80 -1.56 3.39
C PHE A 356 -2.73 -2.49 2.17
N GLU A 357 -2.70 -1.93 0.96
CA GLU A 357 -2.62 -2.72 -0.27
C GLU A 357 -1.17 -3.13 -0.52
N LEU A 358 -0.81 -4.32 -0.03
CA LEU A 358 0.55 -4.86 -0.08
C LEU A 358 1.16 -4.90 -1.50
N MET A 359 0.33 -4.93 -2.55
CA MET A 359 0.78 -4.89 -3.94
C MET A 359 1.43 -3.54 -4.30
N TYR A 360 0.94 -2.44 -3.69
CA TYR A 360 1.51 -1.11 -3.81
C TYR A 360 2.56 -0.85 -2.74
N ASN A 361 2.30 -1.24 -1.49
CA ASN A 361 3.12 -0.85 -0.36
C ASN A 361 3.83 -2.04 0.32
N PRO A 362 5.04 -2.44 -0.13
CA PRO A 362 5.79 -3.51 0.52
C PRO A 362 6.40 -3.07 1.86
N LEU A 363 6.40 -1.77 2.20
CA LEU A 363 6.86 -1.28 3.51
C LEU A 363 5.90 -1.70 4.63
N LEU A 364 4.67 -2.14 4.31
CA LEU A 364 3.76 -2.76 5.27
C LEU A 364 4.39 -3.99 5.97
N LEU A 365 5.27 -4.72 5.28
CA LEU A 365 5.99 -5.87 5.83
C LEU A 365 6.94 -5.52 6.99
N LEU A 366 7.28 -4.25 7.16
CA LEU A 366 8.00 -3.76 8.35
C LEU A 366 7.26 -4.12 9.65
N MET A 367 5.92 -4.23 9.60
CA MET A 367 5.14 -4.71 10.74
C MET A 367 5.68 -6.04 11.26
N GLY A 368 5.97 -7.01 10.39
CA GLY A 368 6.50 -8.31 10.79
C GLY A 368 7.87 -8.23 11.44
N ILE A 369 8.71 -7.29 10.96
CA ILE A 369 10.02 -7.00 11.54
C ILE A 369 9.87 -6.46 12.98
N SER A 370 8.83 -5.66 13.24
CA SER A 370 8.58 -5.09 14.57
C SER A 370 8.38 -6.15 15.65
N TRP A 371 7.87 -7.33 15.27
CA TRP A 371 7.59 -8.47 16.16
C TRP A 371 8.70 -9.53 16.15
N SER A 372 9.68 -9.43 15.24
CA SER A 372 10.83 -10.33 15.24
C SER A 372 11.81 -10.01 16.37
N LYS A 373 12.42 -11.06 16.93
CA LYS A 373 13.45 -10.98 17.98
C LYS A 373 14.79 -10.48 17.42
N TYR A 374 14.99 -10.58 16.11
CA TYR A 374 16.23 -10.15 15.47
C TYR A 374 16.21 -8.64 15.24
N ARG A 375 17.16 -7.95 15.89
CA ARG A 375 17.53 -6.58 15.54
C ARG A 375 17.98 -6.65 14.07
N TYR A 376 17.21 -6.03 13.18
CA TYR A 376 17.62 -5.92 11.78
C TYR A 376 18.92 -5.13 11.71
N ASN A 377 20.03 -5.80 11.39
CA ASN A 377 21.23 -5.13 10.91
C ASN A 377 20.92 -4.67 9.49
N TYR A 378 20.47 -3.42 9.36
CA TYR A 378 20.40 -2.74 8.07
C TYR A 378 21.81 -2.52 7.47
N GLN A 379 22.88 -2.85 8.20
CA GLN A 379 24.24 -2.44 7.89
C GLN A 379 25.07 -3.43 7.07
N ASP A 380 24.55 -4.63 6.77
CA ASP A 380 25.35 -5.61 6.04
C ASP A 380 25.15 -5.49 4.52
N VAL A 381 26.05 -4.66 3.95
CA VAL A 381 26.51 -4.47 2.55
C VAL A 381 25.66 -3.61 1.59
#